data_AF-A0A0B2ALU7-F1
#
_entry.id   AF-A0A0B2ALU7-F1
#
_cell.length_a   1.000
_cell.length_b   1.000
_cell.length_c   1.000
_cell.angle_alpha   90.00
_cell.angle_beta   90.00
_cell.angle_gamma   90.00
#
_symmetry.space_group_name_H-M   'P 1'
#
loop_
_entity.id
_entity.type
_entity.pdbx_description
1 polymer ?
#
loop_
_entity_poly.entity_id
_entity_poly.type
_entity_poly.pdbx_seq_one_letter_code
_entity_poly.pdbx_strand_id
1 'polypeptide(L)'
;FDVRPDLITFAKGVNSGYVPVGGVIISEEIAATFDERVFPGGLTYSGHPLAAASIVASIEAFEDEGIIGNAARIGRDHLKPGLLGLAAEHQIIGEVRGTGVFWALELVEDRTTKEPVSAALMGQLKTELVSRGLLPFTSDNRIHVVPPAIVTGDEVRRAVEIYDAALTAVGR
;
A
#
# COMPACT_ATOMS: atom_id res chain seq x y z
N PHE A 1 6.80 15.47 -0.67
CA PHE A 1 8.13 15.33 -0.05
C PHE A 1 9.19 16.20 -0.70
N ASP A 2 8.97 16.72 -1.92
CA ASP A 2 9.85 17.72 -2.57
C ASP A 2 11.35 17.37 -2.48
N VAL A 3 11.67 16.16 -2.93
CA VAL A 3 13.02 15.62 -2.94
C VAL A 3 13.40 15.27 -4.38
N ARG A 4 14.67 15.49 -4.73
CA ARG A 4 15.27 15.07 -6.00
C ARG A 4 16.29 13.97 -5.73
N PRO A 5 15.91 12.69 -5.82
CA PRO A 5 16.85 11.58 -5.63
C PRO A 5 17.73 11.41 -6.87
N ASP A 6 18.96 10.94 -6.66
CA ASP A 6 19.87 10.58 -7.76
C ASP A 6 19.56 9.22 -8.37
N LEU A 7 18.97 8.31 -7.58
CA LEU A 7 18.55 6.98 -8.01
C LEU A 7 17.13 6.70 -7.51
N ILE A 8 16.25 6.21 -8.38
CA ILE A 8 14.89 5.79 -8.02
C ILE A 8 14.71 4.33 -8.38
N THR A 9 14.47 3.49 -7.37
CA THR A 9 14.11 2.08 -7.59
C THR A 9 12.61 1.93 -7.79
N PHE A 10 12.20 1.13 -8.77
CA PHE A 10 10.78 0.86 -9.04
C PHE A 10 10.54 -0.60 -9.39
N ALA A 11 9.33 -1.08 -9.14
CA ALA A 11 8.81 -2.42 -9.44
C ALA A 11 7.29 -2.40 -9.20
N LYS A 12 6.69 -3.52 -8.78
CA LYS A 12 5.31 -3.62 -8.26
C LYS A 12 4.28 -2.88 -9.11
N GLY A 13 3.82 -1.71 -8.65
CA GLY A 13 2.78 -0.91 -9.29
C GLY A 13 3.17 -0.31 -10.62
N VAL A 14 4.45 -0.38 -11.04
CA VAL A 14 4.90 0.10 -12.35
C VAL A 14 4.16 -0.55 -13.52
N ASN A 15 3.66 -1.77 -13.34
CA ASN A 15 2.81 -2.45 -14.31
C ASN A 15 1.68 -3.25 -13.64
N SER A 16 1.24 -2.80 -12.46
CA SER A 16 0.16 -3.44 -11.69
C SER A 16 0.37 -4.94 -11.39
N GLY A 17 1.62 -5.44 -11.45
CA GLY A 17 1.95 -6.84 -11.19
C GLY A 17 1.63 -7.81 -12.34
N TYR A 18 1.34 -7.32 -13.55
CA TYR A 18 1.00 -8.18 -14.70
C TYR A 18 2.19 -9.01 -15.18
N VAL A 19 3.40 -8.44 -15.18
CA VAL A 19 4.63 -9.10 -15.63
C VAL A 19 5.76 -8.77 -14.65
N PRO A 20 6.63 -9.72 -14.24
CA PRO A 20 7.77 -9.40 -13.38
C PRO A 20 8.69 -8.36 -14.01
N VAL A 21 8.77 -7.18 -13.39
CA VAL A 21 9.63 -6.09 -13.85
C VAL A 21 9.98 -5.15 -12.72
N GLY A 22 11.18 -4.58 -12.81
CA GLY A 22 11.67 -3.52 -11.95
C GLY A 22 12.87 -2.86 -12.59
N GLY A 23 13.29 -1.74 -12.03
CA GLY A 23 14.40 -0.98 -12.57
C GLY A 23 14.89 0.10 -11.62
N VAL A 24 15.92 0.79 -12.09
CA VAL A 24 16.53 1.95 -11.43
C VAL A 24 16.53 3.09 -12.44
N ILE A 25 15.86 4.19 -12.13
CA ILE A 25 16.02 5.47 -12.84
C ILE A 25 17.28 6.11 -12.28
N ILE A 26 18.18 6.50 -13.16
CA ILE A 26 19.50 7.04 -12.82
C ILE A 26 19.54 8.51 -13.25
N SER A 27 20.04 9.39 -12.38
CA SER A 27 20.26 10.79 -12.73
C SER A 27 21.28 10.93 -13.86
N GLU A 28 21.15 12.02 -14.63
CA GLU A 28 22.05 12.31 -15.75
C GLU A 28 23.53 12.36 -15.31
N GLU A 29 23.81 12.97 -14.16
CA GLU A 29 25.17 13.07 -13.60
C GLU A 29 25.80 11.68 -13.37
N ILE A 30 25.04 10.72 -12.82
CA ILE A 30 25.53 9.36 -12.60
C ILE A 30 25.61 8.60 -13.92
N ALA A 31 24.61 8.74 -14.80
CA ALA A 31 24.58 8.07 -16.09
C ALA A 31 25.80 8.44 -16.96
N ALA A 32 26.21 9.72 -16.96
CA ALA A 32 27.36 10.24 -17.71
C ALA A 32 28.69 9.57 -17.33
N THR A 33 28.80 9.00 -16.12
CA THR A 33 29.98 8.20 -15.74
C THR A 33 30.19 7.01 -16.67
N PHE A 34 29.11 6.47 -17.25
CA PHE A 34 29.16 5.29 -18.12
C PHE A 34 29.34 5.60 -19.61
N ASP A 35 29.44 6.89 -19.98
CA ASP A 35 29.78 7.30 -21.35
C ASP A 35 31.25 6.97 -21.67
N GLU A 36 32.13 7.11 -20.67
CA GLU A 36 33.57 6.82 -20.78
C GLU A 36 33.95 5.47 -20.15
N ARG A 37 33.04 4.85 -19.39
CA ARG A 37 33.29 3.62 -18.64
C ARG A 37 32.21 2.58 -18.92
N VAL A 38 32.64 1.37 -19.30
CA VAL A 38 31.74 0.23 -19.46
C VAL A 38 30.95 -0.02 -18.15
N PHE A 39 29.61 -0.11 -18.27
CA PHE A 39 28.73 -0.58 -17.20
C PHE A 39 28.72 -2.11 -17.17
N PRO A 40 29.34 -2.78 -16.17
CA PRO A 40 29.42 -4.24 -16.13
C PRO A 40 28.16 -4.87 -15.50
N GLY A 41 26.99 -4.33 -15.82
CA GLY A 41 25.70 -4.76 -15.27
C GLY A 41 24.74 -5.21 -16.34
N GLY A 42 23.98 -6.26 -16.05
CA GLY A 42 22.97 -6.79 -16.94
C GLY A 42 22.46 -8.15 -16.48
N LEU A 43 21.15 -8.33 -16.53
CA LEU A 43 20.48 -9.62 -16.37
C LEU A 43 19.95 -10.09 -17.72
N THR A 44 19.85 -11.41 -17.92
CA THR A 44 19.33 -12.01 -19.17
C THR A 44 18.00 -11.42 -19.64
N TYR A 45 17.12 -11.02 -18.72
CA TYR A 45 15.81 -10.44 -19.02
C TYR A 45 15.74 -8.91 -18.82
N SER A 46 16.87 -8.22 -18.74
CA SER A 46 16.89 -6.75 -18.68
C SER A 46 16.30 -6.19 -19.97
N GLY A 47 15.33 -5.28 -19.86
CA GLY A 47 14.65 -4.71 -21.02
C GLY A 47 13.71 -5.68 -21.74
N HIS A 48 13.21 -6.73 -21.07
CA HIS A 48 12.30 -7.69 -21.69
C HIS A 48 11.08 -6.99 -22.34
N PRO A 49 10.84 -7.17 -23.65
CA PRO A 49 9.87 -6.34 -24.39
C PRO A 49 8.43 -6.49 -23.88
N LEU A 50 8.00 -7.69 -23.48
CA LEU A 50 6.68 -7.88 -22.87
C LEU A 50 6.53 -7.13 -21.54
N ALA A 51 7.59 -7.09 -20.74
CA ALA A 51 7.60 -6.38 -19.47
C ALA A 51 7.54 -4.87 -19.71
N ALA A 52 8.34 -4.36 -20.64
CA ALA A 52 8.33 -2.96 -21.04
C ALA A 52 6.95 -2.52 -21.59
N ALA A 53 6.33 -3.32 -22.46
CA ALA A 53 5.00 -3.04 -22.99
C ALA A 53 3.94 -2.94 -21.89
N SER A 54 3.97 -3.82 -20.88
CA SER A 54 3.05 -3.74 -19.75
C SER A 54 3.25 -2.50 -18.87
N ILE A 55 4.47 -1.96 -18.78
CA ILE A 55 4.72 -0.69 -18.08
C ILE A 55 4.05 0.45 -18.83
N VAL A 56 4.27 0.54 -20.15
CA VAL A 56 3.68 1.59 -20.98
C VAL A 56 2.15 1.58 -20.87
N ALA A 57 1.53 0.42 -21.05
CA ALA A 57 0.09 0.27 -20.93
C ALA A 57 -0.44 0.64 -19.52
N SER A 58 0.32 0.35 -18.46
CA SER A 58 -0.08 0.74 -17.10
C SER A 58 0.03 2.25 -16.86
N ILE A 59 1.01 2.92 -17.46
CA ILE A 59 1.14 4.39 -17.39
C ILE A 59 -0.01 5.06 -18.15
N GLU A 60 -0.32 4.58 -19.36
CA GLU A 60 -1.47 5.05 -20.16
C GLU A 60 -2.77 4.91 -19.36
N ALA A 61 -3.01 3.75 -18.74
CA ALA A 61 -4.17 3.54 -17.89
C ALA A 61 -4.19 4.48 -16.67
N PHE A 62 -3.04 4.78 -16.06
CA PHE A 62 -2.98 5.72 -14.94
C PHE A 62 -3.38 7.14 -15.34
N GLU A 63 -3.02 7.56 -16.55
CA GLU A 63 -3.35 8.87 -17.11
C GLU A 63 -4.82 8.93 -17.55
N ASP A 64 -5.25 7.99 -18.39
CA ASP A 64 -6.59 7.94 -18.99
C ASP A 64 -7.70 7.78 -17.94
N GLU A 65 -7.48 6.96 -16.92
CA GLU A 65 -8.46 6.67 -15.87
C GLU A 65 -8.27 7.56 -14.62
N GLY A 66 -7.27 8.43 -14.60
CA GLY A 66 -7.01 9.35 -13.48
C GLY A 66 -6.68 8.65 -12.16
N ILE A 67 -5.97 7.52 -12.21
CA ILE A 67 -5.76 6.60 -11.08
C ILE A 67 -5.04 7.27 -9.90
N ILE A 68 -4.02 8.10 -10.18
CA ILE A 68 -3.28 8.81 -9.13
C ILE A 68 -4.20 9.80 -8.40
N GLY A 69 -5.03 10.52 -9.16
CA GLY A 69 -6.04 11.43 -8.63
C GLY A 69 -7.08 10.69 -7.78
N ASN A 70 -7.54 9.52 -8.25
CA ASN A 70 -8.44 8.66 -7.50
C ASN A 70 -7.83 8.22 -6.16
N ALA A 71 -6.59 7.72 -6.17
CA ALA A 71 -5.90 7.28 -4.96
C ALA A 71 -5.76 8.41 -3.92
N ALA A 72 -5.42 9.62 -4.36
CA ALA A 72 -5.35 10.79 -3.47
C ALA A 72 -6.73 11.17 -2.90
N ARG A 73 -7.76 11.17 -3.75
CA ARG A 73 -9.15 11.46 -3.36
C ARG A 73 -9.69 10.42 -2.37
N ILE A 74 -9.56 9.13 -2.68
CA ILE A 74 -9.96 8.04 -1.78
C ILE A 74 -9.24 8.13 -0.44
N GLY A 75 -7.94 8.36 -0.46
CA GLY A 75 -7.13 8.52 0.75
C GLY A 75 -7.65 9.62 1.66
N ARG A 76 -7.92 10.79 1.08
CA ARG A 76 -8.37 11.99 1.81
C ARG A 76 -9.82 11.89 2.27
N ASP A 77 -10.72 11.46 1.39
CA ASP A 77 -12.17 11.63 1.55
C ASP A 77 -12.84 10.38 2.15
N HIS A 78 -12.20 9.21 2.08
CA HIS A 78 -12.79 7.94 2.53
C HIS A 78 -11.90 7.19 3.54
N LEU A 79 -10.65 6.85 3.18
CA LEU A 79 -9.79 6.03 4.05
C LEU A 79 -9.40 6.78 5.31
N LYS A 80 -8.85 8.00 5.20
CA LYS A 80 -8.46 8.79 6.37
C LYS A 80 -9.60 8.97 7.39
N PRO A 81 -10.78 9.51 7.02
CA PRO A 81 -11.86 9.68 7.99
C PRO A 81 -12.41 8.34 8.51
N GLY A 82 -12.55 7.32 7.65
CA GLY A 82 -13.04 6.00 8.07
C GLY A 82 -12.12 5.32 9.08
N LEU A 83 -10.81 5.30 8.82
CA LEU A 83 -9.83 4.67 9.70
C LEU A 83 -9.63 5.43 11.01
N LEU A 84 -9.68 6.78 10.98
CA LEU A 84 -9.68 7.58 12.21
C LEU A 84 -10.96 7.39 13.02
N GLY A 85 -12.11 7.21 12.35
CA GLY A 85 -13.38 6.85 13.00
C GLY A 85 -13.27 5.52 13.74
N LEU A 86 -12.71 4.48 13.09
CA LEU A 86 -12.43 3.20 13.76
C LEU A 86 -11.53 3.38 14.99
N ALA A 87 -10.49 4.21 14.89
CA ALA A 87 -9.61 4.47 16.02
C ALA A 87 -10.31 5.24 17.16
N ALA A 88 -11.34 6.04 16.89
CA ALA A 88 -12.12 6.68 17.95
C ALA A 88 -12.94 5.65 18.75
N GLU A 89 -13.55 4.69 18.06
CA GLU A 89 -14.41 3.67 18.67
C GLU A 89 -13.61 2.52 19.32
N HIS A 90 -12.50 2.10 18.70
CA HIS A 90 -11.76 0.90 19.09
C HIS A 90 -10.42 1.24 19.77
N GLN A 91 -10.39 1.12 21.11
CA GLN A 91 -9.19 1.44 21.91
C GLN A 91 -7.95 0.62 21.54
N ILE A 92 -8.16 -0.59 21.01
CA ILE A 92 -7.10 -1.48 20.51
C ILE A 92 -6.28 -0.85 19.38
N ILE A 93 -6.82 0.13 18.63
CA ILE A 93 -6.05 0.85 17.60
C ILE A 93 -5.20 1.92 18.30
N GLY A 94 -3.88 1.72 18.35
CA GLY A 94 -2.93 2.66 18.93
C GLY A 94 -2.50 3.78 17.98
N GLU A 95 -2.42 3.48 16.68
CA GLU A 95 -2.03 4.47 15.67
C GLU A 95 -2.71 4.21 14.32
N VAL A 96 -3.04 5.29 13.63
CA VAL A 96 -3.48 5.29 12.22
C VAL A 96 -2.53 6.19 11.43
N ARG A 97 -1.85 5.63 10.44
CA ARG A 97 -0.91 6.38 9.58
C ARG A 97 -1.01 5.95 8.13
N GLY A 98 -0.86 6.89 7.20
CA GLY A 98 -0.91 6.60 5.78
C GLY A 98 -1.06 7.83 4.89
N THR A 99 -1.01 7.57 3.58
CA THR A 99 -1.24 8.58 2.53
C THR A 99 -1.77 7.89 1.28
N GLY A 100 -2.59 8.59 0.49
CA GLY A 100 -3.27 8.01 -0.66
C GLY A 100 -4.04 6.74 -0.28
N VAL A 101 -3.79 5.64 -0.97
CA VAL A 101 -4.37 4.31 -0.67
C VAL A 101 -3.41 3.38 0.08
N PHE A 102 -2.44 3.92 0.82
CA PHE A 102 -1.50 3.14 1.61
C PHE A 102 -1.58 3.53 3.10
N TRP A 103 -2.25 2.71 3.89
CA TRP A 103 -2.49 2.96 5.32
C TRP A 103 -2.12 1.77 6.19
N ALA A 104 -1.82 2.05 7.46
CA ALA A 104 -1.61 1.06 8.49
C ALA A 104 -2.43 1.40 9.74
N LEU A 105 -3.05 0.38 10.32
CA LEU A 105 -3.62 0.37 11.66
C LEU A 105 -2.65 -0.40 12.55
N GLU A 106 -2.12 0.23 13.59
CA GLU A 106 -1.28 -0.42 14.58
C GLU A 106 -2.09 -0.76 15.83
N LEU A 107 -2.12 -2.04 16.19
CA LEU A 107 -2.95 -2.57 17.27
C LEU A 107 -2.11 -2.78 18.53
N VAL A 108 -2.58 -2.26 19.66
CA VAL A 108 -1.87 -2.27 20.94
C VAL A 108 -2.84 -2.64 22.07
N GLU A 109 -2.32 -3.26 23.14
CA GLU A 109 -3.05 -3.55 24.37
C GLU A 109 -3.31 -2.26 25.18
N ASP A 110 -2.35 -1.31 25.14
CA ASP A 110 -2.44 -0.02 25.81
C ASP A 110 -1.81 1.09 24.94
N ARG A 111 -2.54 2.20 24.76
CA ARG A 111 -2.13 3.32 23.90
C ARG A 111 -0.97 4.15 24.46
N THR A 112 -0.79 4.13 25.77
CA THR A 112 0.29 4.84 26.48
C THR A 112 1.59 4.04 26.39
N THR A 113 1.55 2.74 26.70
CA THR A 113 2.74 1.88 26.67
C THR A 113 3.10 1.45 25.25
N LYS A 114 2.12 1.46 24.34
CA LYS A 114 2.21 0.90 22.98
C LYS A 114 2.58 -0.58 22.97
N GLU A 115 2.24 -1.31 24.03
CA GLU A 115 2.43 -2.75 24.10
C GLU A 115 1.64 -3.42 22.96
N PRO A 116 2.30 -4.16 22.04
CA PRO A 116 1.62 -4.72 20.88
C PRO A 116 0.65 -5.82 21.30
N VAL A 117 -0.47 -5.93 20.58
CA VAL A 117 -1.38 -7.06 20.79
C VAL A 117 -0.72 -8.40 20.47
N SER A 118 -1.20 -9.45 21.13
CA SER A 118 -0.70 -10.80 20.89
C SER A 118 -0.90 -11.28 19.44
N ALA A 119 -0.01 -12.14 18.96
CA ALA A 119 -0.16 -12.80 17.65
C ALA A 119 -1.44 -13.65 17.56
N ALA A 120 -1.91 -14.19 18.70
CA ALA A 120 -3.16 -14.93 18.77
C ALA A 120 -4.37 -14.03 18.46
N LEU A 121 -4.40 -12.82 19.03
CA LEU A 121 -5.45 -11.83 18.77
C LEU A 121 -5.43 -11.37 17.30
N MET A 122 -4.24 -11.14 16.73
CA MET A 122 -4.09 -10.84 15.31
C MET A 122 -4.62 -11.97 14.41
N GLY A 123 -4.39 -13.23 14.80
CA GLY A 123 -4.93 -14.41 14.10
C GLY A 123 -6.45 -14.50 14.15
N GLN A 124 -7.07 -14.17 15.30
CA GLN A 124 -8.52 -14.09 15.45
C GLN A 124 -9.11 -12.97 14.60
N LEU A 125 -8.53 -11.76 14.66
CA LEU A 125 -8.98 -10.62 13.86
C LEU A 125 -8.87 -10.91 12.36
N LYS A 126 -7.78 -11.54 11.91
CA LYS A 126 -7.64 -11.98 10.52
C LYS A 126 -8.75 -12.96 10.13
N THR A 127 -9.11 -13.90 11.01
CA THR A 127 -10.18 -14.87 10.75
C THR A 127 -11.54 -14.16 10.62
N GLU A 128 -11.82 -13.19 11.49
CA GLU A 128 -13.04 -12.38 11.43
C GLU A 128 -13.13 -11.54 10.15
N LEU A 129 -12.04 -10.92 9.71
CA LEU A 129 -12.04 -10.13 8.47
C LEU A 129 -12.30 -11.03 7.25
N VAL A 130 -11.63 -12.19 7.18
CA VAL A 130 -11.79 -13.14 6.07
C VAL A 130 -13.19 -13.74 6.05
N SER A 131 -13.75 -14.12 7.20
CA SER A 131 -15.11 -14.69 7.27
C SER A 131 -16.18 -13.69 6.81
N ARG A 132 -15.89 -12.39 6.89
CA ARG A 132 -16.74 -11.27 6.43
C ARG A 132 -16.42 -10.81 5.01
N GLY A 133 -15.51 -11.50 4.31
CA GLY A 133 -15.19 -11.25 2.91
C GLY A 133 -14.13 -10.17 2.67
N LEU A 134 -13.37 -9.75 3.69
CA LEU A 134 -12.24 -8.83 3.54
C LEU A 134 -10.91 -9.60 3.71
N LEU A 135 -10.02 -9.51 2.73
CA LEU A 135 -8.68 -10.11 2.81
C LEU A 135 -7.69 -9.10 3.39
N PRO A 136 -7.22 -9.27 4.64
CA PRO A 136 -6.25 -8.36 5.22
C PRO A 136 -4.82 -8.75 4.86
N PHE A 137 -3.94 -7.75 4.82
CA PHE A 137 -2.50 -7.94 4.97
C PHE A 137 -2.10 -7.58 6.40
N THR A 138 -1.55 -8.54 7.13
CA THR A 138 -1.10 -8.35 8.51
C THR A 138 0.41 -8.48 8.61
N SER A 139 1.06 -7.57 9.34
CA SER A 139 2.50 -7.62 9.66
C SER A 139 2.65 -7.31 11.14
N ASP A 140 3.05 -8.31 11.93
CA ASP A 140 3.07 -8.25 13.39
C ASP A 140 1.70 -7.81 13.94
N ASN A 141 1.67 -6.75 14.74
CA ASN A 141 0.47 -6.12 15.29
C ASN A 141 -0.16 -5.06 14.36
N ARG A 142 0.17 -5.06 13.06
CA ARG A 142 -0.36 -4.08 12.10
C ARG A 142 -1.23 -4.72 11.05
N ILE A 143 -2.30 -4.02 10.68
CA ILE A 143 -3.09 -4.28 9.46
C ILE A 143 -2.74 -3.22 8.43
N HIS A 144 -2.34 -3.63 7.23
CA HIS A 144 -2.18 -2.70 6.11
C HIS A 144 -3.48 -2.62 5.33
N VAL A 145 -4.01 -1.41 5.18
CA VAL A 145 -5.17 -1.08 4.34
C VAL A 145 -4.64 -0.51 3.05
N VAL A 146 -4.43 -1.41 2.08
CA VAL A 146 -3.71 -1.15 0.81
C VAL A 146 -4.51 -1.67 -0.40
N PRO A 147 -5.73 -1.16 -0.63
CA PRO A 147 -6.54 -1.60 -1.77
C PRO A 147 -5.92 -1.20 -3.12
N PRO A 148 -6.36 -1.83 -4.23
CA PRO A 148 -6.04 -1.34 -5.57
C PRO A 148 -6.37 0.14 -5.73
N ALA A 149 -5.58 0.88 -6.51
CA ALA A 149 -5.75 2.33 -6.66
C ALA A 149 -7.04 2.74 -7.41
N ILE A 150 -7.75 1.78 -8.02
CA ILE A 150 -9.09 1.94 -8.62
C ILE A 150 -10.24 1.85 -7.62
N VAL A 151 -9.97 1.54 -6.33
CA VAL A 151 -11.01 1.32 -5.32
C VAL A 151 -11.98 2.51 -5.24
N THR A 152 -13.24 2.21 -5.00
CA THR A 152 -14.32 3.18 -4.90
C THR A 152 -14.59 3.58 -3.44
N GLY A 153 -15.27 4.72 -3.26
CA GLY A 153 -15.69 5.16 -1.93
C GLY A 153 -16.64 4.18 -1.24
N ASP A 154 -17.51 3.51 -2.01
CA ASP A 154 -18.44 2.50 -1.50
C ASP A 154 -17.76 1.20 -1.06
N GLU A 155 -16.73 0.76 -1.79
CA GLU A 155 -15.90 -0.37 -1.37
C GLU A 155 -15.13 -0.05 -0.09
N VAL A 156 -14.58 1.17 0.02
CA VAL A 156 -13.92 1.62 1.25
C VAL A 156 -14.91 1.66 2.42
N ARG A 157 -16.10 2.24 2.23
CA ARG A 157 -17.14 2.27 3.28
C ARG A 157 -17.50 0.86 3.75
N ARG A 158 -17.73 -0.07 2.81
CA ARG A 158 -18.01 -1.48 3.13
C ARG A 158 -16.86 -2.14 3.88
N ALA A 159 -15.62 -1.87 3.48
CA ALA A 159 -14.45 -2.41 4.17
C ALA A 159 -14.34 -1.86 5.60
N VAL A 160 -14.63 -0.57 5.81
CA VAL A 160 -14.67 0.06 7.15
C VAL A 160 -15.74 -0.58 8.03
N GLU A 161 -16.94 -0.84 7.50
CA GLU A 161 -18.00 -1.57 8.22
C GLU A 161 -17.54 -3.00 8.62
N ILE A 162 -16.80 -3.69 7.74
CA ILE A 162 -16.24 -5.01 8.06
C ILE A 162 -15.15 -4.91 9.13
N TYR A 163 -14.25 -3.91 9.04
CA TYR A 163 -13.24 -3.67 10.06
C TYR A 163 -13.88 -3.41 11.43
N ASP A 164 -14.89 -2.54 11.49
CA ASP A 164 -15.62 -2.23 12.71
C ASP A 164 -16.22 -3.48 13.35
N ALA A 165 -16.94 -4.28 12.56
CA ALA A 165 -17.58 -5.49 13.05
C ALA A 165 -16.56 -6.55 13.51
N ALA A 166 -15.44 -6.68 12.81
CA ALA A 166 -14.37 -7.61 13.18
C ALA A 166 -13.63 -7.16 14.45
N LEU A 167 -13.34 -5.86 14.57
CA LEU A 167 -12.73 -5.26 15.77
C LEU A 167 -13.66 -5.39 16.97
N THR A 168 -14.97 -5.19 16.80
CA THR A 168 -15.97 -5.41 17.84
C THR A 168 -16.04 -6.87 18.28
N ALA A 169 -15.90 -7.82 17.36
CA ALA A 169 -15.97 -9.24 17.67
C ALA A 169 -14.77 -9.76 18.48
N VAL A 170 -13.59 -9.14 18.30
CA VAL A 170 -12.37 -9.52 19.03
C VAL A 170 -12.07 -8.59 20.21
N GLY A 171 -12.62 -7.38 20.19
CA GLY A 171 -12.61 -6.42 21.27
C GLY A 171 -13.56 -6.84 22.39
N ARG A 172 -13.18 -6.56 23.63
CA ARG A 172 -14.08 -6.69 24.79
C ARG A 172 -14.90 -5.43 24.98
#